data_AF-A0A1Q6R608-F1
#
_entry.id   AF-A0A1Q6R608-F1
#
_cell.length_a   1.000
_cell.length_b   1.000
_cell.length_c   1.000
_cell.angle_alpha   90.00
_cell.angle_beta   90.00
_cell.angle_gamma   90.00
#
_symmetry.space_group_name_H-M   'P 1'
#
loop_
_entity.id
_entity.type
_entity.pdbx_description
1 polymer ?
#
loop_
_entity_poly.entity_id
_entity_poly.type
_entity_poly.pdbx_seq_one_letter_code
_entity_poly.pdbx_strand_id
1 'polypeptide(L)'
;MEQQLLTEQEIHELGLQALVPWLESHNFKIDYMQTDMNTVPHIFALSGKILTVIVAATAMYPHKGVVGEADKAYAMRVATQLGALCATASIGLVNVDGLPDDKKLMGTPMRNGHYKADFSGLEYIHYTDNAL
;
A
#
# COMPACT_ATOMS: atom_id res chain seq x y z
N MET A 1 9.73 11.00 28.85
CA MET A 1 8.67 10.31 28.09
C MET A 1 9.38 9.59 26.96
N GLU A 2 9.42 8.26 26.97
CA GLU A 2 10.02 7.50 25.87
C GLU A 2 9.23 7.77 24.59
N GLN A 3 9.94 8.19 23.55
CA GLN A 3 9.34 8.34 22.23
C GLN A 3 9.05 6.93 21.71
N GLN A 4 7.76 6.56 21.70
CA GLN A 4 7.36 5.27 21.13
C GLN A 4 7.29 5.39 19.61
N LEU A 5 8.05 4.54 18.93
CA LEU A 5 8.00 4.38 17.48
C LEU A 5 6.85 3.43 17.10
N LEU A 6 6.34 3.60 15.89
CA LEU A 6 5.48 2.60 15.24
C LEU A 6 6.33 1.39 14.84
N THR A 7 5.75 0.22 14.95
CA THR A 7 6.26 -1.04 14.39
C THR A 7 6.05 -1.08 12.87
N GLU A 8 6.72 -2.00 12.19
CA GLU A 8 6.54 -2.20 10.73
C GLU A 8 5.08 -2.51 10.37
N GLN A 9 4.41 -3.33 11.19
CA GLN A 9 2.99 -3.65 11.03
C GLN A 9 2.10 -2.40 11.17
N GLU A 10 2.35 -1.54 12.16
CA GLU A 10 1.59 -0.30 12.35
C GLU A 10 1.85 0.71 11.22
N ILE A 11 3.08 0.76 10.69
CA ILE A 11 3.42 1.56 9.51
C ILE A 11 2.66 1.04 8.28
N HIS A 12 2.59 -0.28 8.10
CA HIS A 12 1.84 -0.91 7.02
C HIS A 12 0.34 -0.55 7.09
N GLU A 13 -0.27 -0.73 8.27
CA GLU A 13 -1.67 -0.38 8.53
C GLU A 13 -1.97 1.09 8.24
N LEU A 14 -1.10 1.99 8.68
CA LEU A 14 -1.24 3.42 8.41
C LEU A 14 -1.17 3.72 6.91
N GLY A 15 -0.30 3.02 6.17
CA GLY A 15 -0.26 3.10 4.71
C GLY A 15 -1.56 2.64 4.06
N LEU A 16 -2.13 1.50 4.49
CA LEU A 16 -3.42 1.02 3.98
C LEU A 16 -4.54 2.03 4.26
N GLN A 17 -4.60 2.58 5.47
CA GLN A 17 -5.57 3.62 5.84
C GLN A 17 -5.45 4.85 4.96
N ALA A 18 -4.23 5.28 4.62
CA ALA A 18 -3.98 6.41 3.74
C ALA A 18 -4.28 6.10 2.26
N LEU A 19 -4.25 4.83 1.85
CA LEU A 19 -4.61 4.38 0.50
C LEU A 19 -6.13 4.41 0.27
N VAL A 20 -6.95 4.14 1.29
CA VAL A 20 -8.42 4.07 1.16
C VAL A 20 -9.04 5.32 0.51
N PRO A 21 -8.79 6.56 0.99
CA PRO A 21 -9.37 7.75 0.37
C PRO A 21 -8.93 7.94 -1.09
N TRP A 22 -7.72 7.52 -1.43
CA TRP A 22 -7.25 7.57 -2.82
C TRP A 22 -8.06 6.59 -3.68
N LEU A 23 -8.26 5.35 -3.23
CA LEU A 23 -9.06 4.36 -3.95
C LEU A 23 -10.51 4.87 -4.16
N GLU A 24 -11.14 5.38 -3.11
CA GLU A 24 -12.52 5.90 -3.17
C GLU A 24 -12.64 7.10 -4.12
N SER A 25 -11.70 8.03 -4.08
CA SER A 25 -11.67 9.17 -5.01
C SER A 25 -11.39 8.77 -6.47
N HIS A 26 -10.86 7.56 -6.70
CA HIS A 26 -10.63 6.97 -8.02
C HIS A 26 -11.69 5.91 -8.37
N ASN A 27 -12.89 6.03 -7.79
CA ASN A 27 -14.08 5.24 -8.12
C ASN A 27 -13.97 3.75 -7.77
N PHE A 28 -13.10 3.41 -6.83
CA PHE A 28 -13.07 2.08 -6.22
C PHE A 28 -13.97 2.04 -4.99
N LYS A 29 -14.63 0.90 -4.79
CA LYS A 29 -15.25 0.49 -3.55
C LYS A 29 -14.45 -0.67 -2.97
N ILE A 30 -13.99 -0.54 -1.73
CA ILE A 30 -13.29 -1.63 -1.05
C ILE A 30 -14.30 -2.73 -0.70
N ASP A 31 -14.03 -3.94 -1.18
CA ASP A 31 -14.82 -5.14 -0.89
C ASP A 31 -14.25 -5.88 0.33
N TYR A 32 -12.92 -5.99 0.40
CA TYR A 32 -12.21 -6.58 1.53
C TYR A 32 -10.83 -5.93 1.72
N MET A 33 -10.39 -5.84 2.98
CA MET A 33 -9.05 -5.36 3.34
C MET A 33 -8.47 -6.26 4.45
N GLN A 34 -7.31 -6.85 4.17
CA GLN A 34 -6.45 -7.54 5.12
C GLN A 34 -5.32 -6.59 5.53
N THR A 35 -5.14 -6.42 6.84
CA THR A 35 -4.18 -5.46 7.40
C THR A 35 -2.86 -6.08 7.82
N ASP A 36 -2.78 -7.40 8.00
CA ASP A 36 -1.53 -8.10 8.31
C ASP A 36 -0.55 -7.98 7.13
N MET A 37 0.62 -7.39 7.37
CA MET A 37 1.61 -7.08 6.33
C MET A 37 2.21 -8.32 5.65
N ASN A 38 2.05 -9.50 6.24
CA ASN A 38 2.57 -10.78 5.74
C ASN A 38 1.47 -11.60 5.05
N THR A 39 0.22 -11.12 5.04
CA THR A 39 -0.93 -11.83 4.45
C THR A 39 -1.40 -11.12 3.19
N VAL A 40 -0.88 -11.56 2.05
CA VAL A 40 -1.24 -11.03 0.73
C VAL A 40 -2.38 -11.83 0.08
N PRO A 41 -3.25 -11.21 -0.74
CA PRO A 41 -3.31 -9.77 -1.07
C PRO A 41 -3.93 -8.91 0.04
N HIS A 42 -3.59 -7.62 0.05
CA HIS A 42 -4.01 -6.69 1.10
C HIS A 42 -5.40 -6.10 0.85
N ILE A 43 -5.76 -5.79 -0.41
CA ILE A 43 -7.06 -5.16 -0.73
C ILE A 43 -7.70 -5.84 -1.93
N PHE A 44 -9.02 -6.03 -1.84
CA PHE A 44 -9.90 -6.36 -2.96
C PHE A 44 -10.82 -5.16 -3.16
N ALA A 45 -10.77 -4.54 -4.34
CA ALA A 45 -11.49 -3.31 -4.63
C ALA A 45 -12.24 -3.40 -5.97
N LEU A 46 -13.50 -2.95 -5.99
CA LEU A 46 -14.36 -2.94 -7.16
C LEU A 46 -14.42 -1.55 -7.80
N SER A 47 -14.16 -1.47 -9.10
CA SER A 47 -14.52 -0.30 -9.91
C SER A 47 -15.58 -0.70 -10.93
N GLY A 48 -16.82 -0.33 -10.67
CA GLY A 48 -17.97 -0.85 -11.42
C GLY A 48 -18.12 -2.36 -11.26
N LYS A 49 -17.90 -3.11 -12.34
CA LYS A 49 -17.95 -4.60 -12.35
C LYS A 49 -16.56 -5.25 -12.31
N ILE A 50 -15.50 -4.45 -12.31
CA ILE A 50 -14.12 -4.95 -12.37
C ILE A 50 -13.59 -5.05 -10.95
N LEU A 51 -13.17 -6.25 -10.55
CA LEU A 51 -12.44 -6.48 -9.32
C LEU A 51 -10.95 -6.25 -9.57
N THR A 52 -10.29 -5.55 -8.65
CA THR A 52 -8.83 -5.38 -8.61
C THR A 52 -8.30 -5.94 -7.29
N VAL A 53 -7.37 -6.87 -7.38
CA VAL A 53 -6.58 -7.42 -6.27
C VAL A 53 -5.33 -6.57 -6.11
N ILE A 54 -5.10 -6.03 -4.92
CA ILE A 54 -4.04 -5.05 -4.66
C ILE A 54 -3.10 -5.57 -3.57
N VAL A 55 -1.80 -5.52 -3.84
CA VAL A 55 -0.75 -5.70 -2.83
C VAL A 55 -0.10 -4.36 -2.54
N ALA A 56 -0.31 -3.85 -1.32
CA ALA A 56 0.36 -2.65 -0.85
C ALA A 56 1.69 -2.95 -0.12
N ALA A 57 2.64 -2.04 -0.20
CA ALA A 57 3.80 -1.98 0.69
C ALA A 57 4.02 -0.52 1.11
N THR A 58 4.45 -0.33 2.36
CA THR A 58 4.61 0.99 2.96
C THR A 58 6.02 1.16 3.53
N ALA A 59 6.62 2.33 3.32
CA ALA A 59 7.87 2.72 3.98
C ALA A 59 7.82 4.18 4.42
N MET A 60 8.72 4.57 5.31
CA MET A 60 8.89 5.97 5.72
C MET A 60 9.79 6.73 4.74
N TYR A 61 9.58 8.04 4.65
CA TYR A 61 10.45 8.97 3.92
C TYR A 61 11.94 8.71 4.23
N PRO A 62 12.84 8.76 3.22
CA PRO A 62 12.60 9.14 1.82
C PRO A 62 12.15 7.99 0.93
N HIS A 63 11.83 6.83 1.50
CA HIS A 63 11.52 5.62 0.75
C HIS A 63 10.01 5.44 0.55
N LYS A 64 9.67 4.61 -0.44
CA LYS A 64 8.34 4.02 -0.60
C LYS A 64 8.45 2.52 -0.40
N GLY A 65 7.36 1.88 0.02
CA GLY A 65 7.34 0.44 0.18
C GLY A 65 7.57 -0.29 -1.13
N VAL A 66 8.27 -1.41 -1.07
CA VAL A 66 8.58 -2.25 -2.23
C VAL A 66 7.87 -3.58 -2.05
N VAL A 67 7.02 -3.94 -3.01
CA VAL A 67 6.36 -5.26 -3.02
C VAL A 67 7.30 -6.29 -3.61
N GLY A 68 7.51 -7.40 -2.90
CA GLY A 68 8.37 -8.49 -3.37
C GLY A 68 7.76 -9.27 -4.53
N GLU A 69 8.61 -9.88 -5.37
CA GLU A 69 8.16 -10.64 -6.55
C GLU A 69 7.30 -11.86 -6.18
N ALA A 70 7.56 -12.50 -5.04
CA ALA A 70 6.75 -13.62 -4.56
C ALA A 70 5.31 -13.19 -4.23
N ASP A 71 5.14 -12.02 -3.60
CA ASP A 71 3.83 -11.48 -3.25
C ASP A 71 3.06 -11.03 -4.49
N LYS A 72 3.75 -10.40 -5.44
CA LYS A 72 3.19 -10.08 -6.77
C LYS A 72 2.71 -11.35 -7.46
N ALA A 73 3.53 -12.40 -7.52
CA ALA A 73 3.17 -13.66 -8.15
C ALA A 73 1.97 -14.35 -7.46
N TYR A 74 1.92 -14.31 -6.14
CA TYR A 74 0.79 -14.87 -5.39
C TYR A 74 -0.50 -14.09 -5.65
N ALA A 75 -0.46 -12.76 -5.57
CA ALA A 75 -1.63 -11.93 -5.84
C ALA A 75 -2.11 -12.02 -7.28
N MET A 76 -1.18 -12.15 -8.24
CA MET A 76 -1.52 -12.46 -9.63
C MET A 76 -2.28 -13.77 -9.75
N ARG A 77 -1.83 -14.84 -9.07
CA ARG A 77 -2.55 -16.12 -9.09
C ARG A 77 -3.98 -15.99 -8.55
N VAL A 78 -4.15 -15.24 -7.45
CA VAL A 78 -5.47 -14.95 -6.88
C VAL A 78 -6.34 -14.15 -7.85
N ALA A 79 -5.79 -13.09 -8.46
CA ALA A 79 -6.50 -12.27 -9.43
C ALA A 79 -6.98 -13.11 -10.64
N THR A 80 -6.10 -13.95 -11.20
CA THR A 80 -6.44 -14.86 -12.31
C THR A 80 -7.57 -15.82 -11.94
N GLN A 81 -7.55 -16.41 -10.75
CA GLN A 81 -8.60 -17.31 -10.27
C GLN A 81 -9.97 -16.62 -10.14
N LEU A 82 -9.97 -15.32 -9.86
CA LEU A 82 -11.17 -14.52 -9.68
C LEU A 82 -11.61 -13.78 -10.96
N GLY A 83 -10.84 -13.87 -12.06
CA GLY A 83 -11.06 -13.05 -13.25
C GLY A 83 -10.91 -11.54 -12.98
N ALA A 84 -10.02 -11.19 -12.06
CA ALA A 84 -9.77 -9.83 -11.59
C ALA A 84 -8.49 -9.22 -12.20
N LEU A 85 -8.36 -7.91 -12.10
CA LEU A 85 -7.09 -7.21 -12.30
C LEU A 85 -6.19 -7.39 -11.09
N CYS A 86 -4.89 -7.20 -11.27
CA CYS A 86 -3.91 -7.20 -10.19
C CYS A 86 -3.08 -5.91 -10.23
N ALA A 87 -2.80 -5.33 -9.08
CA ALA A 87 -1.97 -4.14 -8.97
C ALA A 87 -1.13 -4.13 -7.69
N THR A 88 -0.07 -3.32 -7.70
CA THR A 88 0.67 -2.97 -6.49
C THR A 88 0.38 -1.53 -6.07
N ALA A 89 0.52 -1.27 -4.78
CA ALA A 89 0.51 0.08 -4.22
C ALA A 89 1.82 0.32 -3.43
N SER A 90 2.72 1.12 -4.00
CA SER A 90 3.97 1.54 -3.35
C SER A 90 3.75 2.86 -2.61
N ILE A 91 3.68 2.79 -1.28
CA ILE A 91 3.28 3.90 -0.41
C ILE A 91 4.51 4.41 0.35
N GLY A 92 4.77 5.71 0.25
CA GLY A 92 5.64 6.42 1.19
C GLY A 92 4.81 7.11 2.27
N LEU A 93 5.30 7.14 3.50
CA LEU A 93 4.73 7.95 4.58
C LEU A 93 5.74 9.02 5.01
N VAL A 94 5.26 10.25 5.10
CA VAL A 94 6.02 11.40 5.59
C VAL A 94 5.43 11.83 6.91
N ASN A 95 6.24 11.85 7.98
CA ASN A 95 5.87 12.52 9.21
C ASN A 95 5.91 14.04 8.98
N VAL A 96 4.74 14.68 8.99
CA VAL A 96 4.62 16.10 8.64
C VAL A 96 5.11 17.03 9.74
N ASP A 97 5.32 16.54 10.96
CA ASP A 97 5.89 17.32 12.07
C ASP A 97 7.36 17.71 11.79
N GLY A 98 8.02 17.01 10.86
CA GLY A 98 9.37 17.35 10.39
C GLY A 98 9.41 18.32 9.20
N LEU A 99 8.27 18.71 8.63
CA LEU A 99 8.27 19.61 7.48
C LEU A 99 8.59 21.07 7.89
N PRO A 100 9.25 21.85 7.00
CA PRO A 100 9.80 21.43 5.71
C PRO A 100 11.25 20.90 5.78
N ASP A 101 11.97 21.10 6.90
CA ASP A 101 13.44 21.04 6.91
C ASP A 101 14.05 19.89 7.74
N ASP A 102 13.30 19.27 8.66
CA ASP A 102 13.78 18.15 9.48
C ASP A 102 13.56 16.81 8.79
N LYS A 103 14.44 16.51 7.83
CA LYS A 103 14.44 15.25 7.07
C LYS A 103 14.52 14.00 7.95
N LYS A 104 15.15 14.10 9.12
CA LYS A 104 15.24 12.97 10.06
C LYS A 104 13.87 12.73 10.68
N LEU A 105 13.21 13.77 11.17
CA LEU A 105 11.87 13.65 11.74
C LEU A 105 10.85 13.21 10.69
N MET A 106 10.95 13.71 9.45
CA MET A 106 10.10 13.28 8.31
C MET A 106 10.11 11.76 8.09
N GLY A 107 11.25 11.10 8.31
CA GLY A 107 11.41 9.64 8.21
C GLY A 107 11.21 8.89 9.52
N THR A 108 10.96 9.58 10.64
CA THR A 108 10.84 8.95 11.96
C THR A 108 9.36 8.60 12.25
N PRO A 109 9.02 7.32 12.43
CA PRO A 109 7.64 6.88 12.62
C PRO A 109 7.19 7.03 14.08
N MET A 110 6.98 8.27 14.52
CA MET A 110 6.49 8.59 15.85
C MET A 110 5.03 8.11 16.06
N ARG A 111 4.75 7.39 17.16
CA ARG A 111 3.39 6.92 17.47
C ARG A 111 2.32 8.01 17.52
N ASN A 112 2.69 9.22 17.95
CA ASN A 112 1.82 10.40 18.00
C ASN A 112 2.12 11.41 16.88
N GLY A 113 2.80 10.97 15.81
CA GLY A 113 3.12 11.81 14.67
C GLY A 113 1.91 12.00 13.75
N HIS A 114 1.95 13.07 12.96
CA HIS A 114 1.00 13.29 11.89
C HIS A 114 1.60 12.84 10.57
N TYR A 115 0.83 12.14 9.74
CA TYR A 115 1.36 11.52 8.53
C TYR A 115 0.61 11.93 7.27
N LYS A 116 1.38 12.06 6.20
CA LYS A 116 0.87 12.20 4.83
C LYS A 116 1.44 11.08 3.98
N ALA A 117 0.58 10.45 3.18
CA ALA A 117 1.02 9.50 2.17
C ALA A 117 1.59 10.21 0.94
N ASP A 118 2.75 9.75 0.50
CA ASP A 118 3.32 9.95 -0.83
C ASP A 118 3.02 8.72 -1.70
N PHE A 119 1.83 8.74 -2.30
CA PHE A 119 1.33 7.69 -3.18
C PHE A 119 0.97 8.28 -4.55
N SER A 120 1.44 7.66 -5.62
CA SER A 120 1.31 8.17 -6.99
C SER A 120 0.32 7.40 -7.86
N GLY A 121 -0.31 6.36 -7.30
CA GLY A 121 -1.28 5.51 -7.99
C GLY A 121 -0.88 4.04 -8.04
N LEU A 122 -1.83 3.23 -8.49
CA LEU A 122 -1.66 1.78 -8.64
C LEU A 122 -0.80 1.44 -9.86
N GLU A 123 0.13 0.50 -9.68
CA GLU A 123 0.87 -0.11 -10.78
C GLU A 123 0.23 -1.45 -11.13
N TYR A 124 -0.40 -1.53 -12.30
CA TYR A 124 -1.06 -2.76 -12.74
C TYR A 124 -0.04 -3.79 -13.23
N ILE A 125 -0.20 -5.02 -12.76
CA ILE A 125 0.62 -6.15 -13.19
C ILE A 125 -0.11 -6.82 -14.36
N HIS A 126 0.52 -6.83 -15.53
CA HIS A 126 0.00 -7.46 -16.72
C HIS A 126 0.67 -8.80 -16.98
N TYR A 127 -0.06 -9.71 -17.63
CA TYR A 127 0.58 -10.84 -18.30
C TYR A 127 1.53 -10.31 -19.37
N THR A 128 2.78 -10.78 -19.37
CA THR A 128 3.42 -11.08 -20.64
C THR A 128 3.07 -12.52 -20.95
N ASP A 129 2.27 -12.72 -22.01
CA ASP A 129 2.13 -14.03 -22.63
C ASP A 129 3.49 -14.44 -23.20
N ASN A 130 4.37 -14.98 -22.35
CA ASN A 130 5.35 -15.93 -22.83
C ASN A 130 4.63 -17.27 -22.97
N ALA A 131 3.74 -17.30 -23.96
CA ALA A 131 3.31 -18.54 -24.58
C ALA A 131 4.55 -19.16 -25.25
N LEU A 132 5.07 -20.22 -24.65
CA LEU A 132 5.41 -21.52 -25.26
C LEU A 132 6.04 -22.43 -24.21
#